data_AF-A0AA47E5D6-F1
#
_entry.id   AF-A0AA47E5D6-F1
#
_cell.length_a   1.000
_cell.length_b   1.000
_cell.length_c   1.000
_cell.angle_alpha   90.00
_cell.angle_beta   90.00
_cell.angle_gamma   90.00
#
_symmetry.space_group_name_H-M   'P 1'
#
loop_
_entity.id
_entity.type
_entity.pdbx_description
1 polymer ?
#
loop_
_entity_poly.entity_id
_entity_poly.type
_entity_poly.pdbx_seq_one_letter_code
_entity_poly.pdbx_strand_id
1 'polypeptide(L)'
;MNVLLVYAHPEPRSLNGALKEFAVQRLQAAGHQVQVSDLYAMGWKAAIDAGDSLDRDSEAHFDASEDSRRAFASGRQSPDIAAEQDKLRWADALILQFPLWWFSMPAILKGWVDRVYAYGFAYGVGEHSDARWGDRYGEGSMVGKRAMLMVTTGGWDSHYSPRGINGPIEDLLFPIHHGILHYPGFDVLPPFLVHRTSRVDRARFDTLRDELGKRLDDLWRTQPIAYRKQNGGDYDIPALTLRAEVAPGQVGFAAHVEQP
;
A
#
# COMPACT_ATOMS: atom_id res chain seq x y z
N MET A 1 0.47 -10.30 -17.06
CA MET A 1 0.13 -9.34 -15.98
C MET A 1 1.34 -8.48 -15.69
N ASN A 2 1.07 -7.23 -15.35
CA ASN A 2 2.04 -6.19 -15.05
C ASN A 2 2.12 -6.01 -13.53
N VAL A 3 3.32 -6.12 -12.97
CA VAL A 3 3.55 -5.95 -11.53
C VAL A 3 4.45 -4.74 -11.31
N LEU A 4 3.98 -3.80 -10.50
CA LEU A 4 4.81 -2.73 -9.96
C LEU A 4 5.30 -3.15 -8.57
N LEU A 5 6.61 -3.22 -8.39
CA LEU A 5 7.26 -3.44 -7.10
C LEU A 5 7.90 -2.14 -6.62
N VAL A 6 7.36 -1.54 -5.56
CA VAL A 6 7.94 -0.37 -4.88
C VAL A 6 8.77 -0.88 -3.71
N TYR A 7 10.07 -0.61 -3.75
CA TYR A 7 11.07 -1.14 -2.84
C TYR A 7 11.71 -0.04 -2.02
N ALA A 8 11.75 -0.24 -0.70
CA ALA A 8 12.34 0.72 0.24
C ALA A 8 13.35 0.08 1.18
N HIS A 9 14.61 -0.02 0.73
CA HIS A 9 15.74 -0.34 1.60
C HIS A 9 17.04 0.28 1.06
N PRO A 10 17.91 0.87 1.89
CA PRO A 10 19.08 1.62 1.43
C PRO A 10 20.25 0.74 0.95
N GLU A 11 20.32 -0.51 1.42
CA GLU A 11 21.42 -1.44 1.12
C GLU A 11 20.97 -2.53 0.13
N PRO A 12 21.47 -2.54 -1.12
CA PRO A 12 21.12 -3.53 -2.14
C PRO A 12 21.51 -4.98 -1.78
N ARG A 13 22.53 -5.18 -0.93
CA ARG A 13 22.96 -6.52 -0.48
C ARG A 13 22.24 -7.00 0.78
N SER A 14 21.23 -6.27 1.24
CA SER A 14 20.42 -6.65 2.40
C SER A 14 19.55 -7.87 2.11
N LEU A 15 18.97 -8.45 3.18
CA LEU A 15 17.92 -9.45 3.05
C LEU A 15 16.75 -8.95 2.18
N ASN A 16 16.35 -7.68 2.34
CA ASN A 16 15.32 -7.07 1.50
C ASN A 16 15.77 -7.00 0.04
N GLY A 17 17.01 -6.59 -0.24
CA GLY A 17 17.55 -6.59 -1.60
C GLY A 17 17.52 -7.98 -2.24
N ALA A 18 17.94 -9.01 -1.49
CA ALA A 18 17.89 -10.39 -1.96
C ALA A 18 16.46 -10.91 -2.23
N LEU A 19 15.49 -10.57 -1.37
CA LEU A 19 14.08 -10.92 -1.59
C LEU A 19 13.48 -10.19 -2.79
N LYS A 20 13.85 -8.92 -3.00
CA LYS A 20 13.44 -8.11 -4.15
C LYS A 20 13.91 -8.74 -5.47
N GLU A 21 15.21 -9.06 -5.55
CA GLU A 21 15.79 -9.71 -6.73
C GLU A 21 15.12 -11.06 -7.02
N PHE A 22 14.91 -11.88 -5.99
CA PHE A 22 14.19 -13.14 -6.14
C PHE A 22 12.76 -12.93 -6.66
N ALA A 23 12.02 -11.97 -6.10
CA ALA A 23 10.65 -11.70 -6.50
C ALA A 23 10.55 -11.26 -7.97
N VAL A 24 11.42 -10.35 -8.41
CA VAL A 24 11.49 -9.89 -9.80
C VAL A 24 11.79 -11.07 -10.73
N GLN A 25 12.81 -11.87 -10.41
CA GLN A 25 13.19 -13.03 -11.22
C GLN A 25 12.07 -14.07 -11.29
N ARG A 26 11.40 -14.36 -10.17
CA ARG A 26 10.30 -15.33 -10.13
C ARG A 26 9.12 -14.87 -10.98
N LEU A 27 8.72 -13.61 -10.84
CA LEU A 27 7.61 -13.03 -11.61
C LEU A 27 7.91 -13.00 -13.11
N GLN A 28 9.12 -12.60 -13.50
CA GLN A 28 9.55 -12.60 -14.91
C GLN A 28 9.62 -14.01 -15.49
N ALA A 29 10.13 -14.99 -14.72
CA ALA A 29 10.16 -16.39 -15.14
C ALA A 29 8.75 -16.99 -15.33
N ALA A 30 7.75 -16.49 -14.60
CA ALA A 30 6.35 -16.83 -14.78
C ALA A 30 5.66 -16.06 -15.93
N GLY A 31 6.40 -15.25 -16.69
CA GLY A 31 5.89 -14.52 -17.86
C GLY A 31 5.24 -13.17 -17.54
N HIS A 32 5.39 -12.66 -16.32
CA HIS A 32 4.89 -11.33 -15.94
C HIS A 32 5.88 -10.24 -16.35
N GLN A 33 5.36 -9.05 -16.64
CA GLN A 33 6.17 -7.85 -16.79
C GLN A 33 6.32 -7.19 -15.42
N VAL A 34 7.53 -6.74 -15.10
CA VAL A 34 7.83 -6.16 -13.78
C VAL A 34 8.51 -4.81 -13.95
N GLN A 35 7.93 -3.78 -13.33
CA GLN A 35 8.59 -2.50 -13.12
C GLN A 35 8.95 -2.35 -11.65
N VAL A 36 10.11 -1.75 -11.37
CA VAL A 36 10.60 -1.54 -10.01
C VAL A 36 10.77 -0.05 -9.76
N SER A 37 10.25 0.42 -8.63
CA SER A 37 10.58 1.72 -8.06
C SER A 37 11.44 1.51 -6.81
N ASP A 38 12.76 1.47 -7.02
CA ASP A 38 13.74 1.41 -5.93
C ASP A 38 13.94 2.83 -5.40
N LEU A 39 13.24 3.17 -4.32
CA LEU A 39 13.12 4.56 -3.86
C LEU A 39 14.47 5.15 -3.45
N TYR A 40 15.36 4.32 -2.88
CA TYR A 40 16.69 4.77 -2.49
C TYR A 40 17.59 4.96 -3.71
N ALA A 41 17.57 4.02 -4.67
CA ALA A 41 18.35 4.16 -5.91
C ALA A 41 17.87 5.33 -6.78
N MET A 42 16.57 5.65 -6.73
CA MET A 42 15.97 6.80 -7.42
C MET A 42 16.29 8.14 -6.75
N GLY A 43 16.85 8.14 -5.53
CA GLY A 43 16.99 9.37 -4.74
C GLY A 43 15.65 10.04 -4.44
N TRP A 44 14.62 9.24 -4.16
CA TRP A 44 13.23 9.72 -4.06
C TRP A 44 13.08 10.85 -3.02
N LYS A 45 12.49 11.97 -3.46
CA LYS A 45 12.09 13.06 -2.59
C LYS A 45 10.89 12.61 -1.76
N ALA A 46 11.08 12.48 -0.44
CA ALA A 46 10.04 12.00 0.46
C ALA A 46 9.07 13.11 0.94
N ALA A 47 9.55 14.33 1.12
CA ALA A 47 8.73 15.42 1.65
C ALA A 47 7.80 15.98 0.56
N ILE A 48 6.52 16.20 0.90
CA ILE A 48 5.63 17.05 0.12
C ILE A 48 6.08 18.51 0.31
N ASP A 49 6.16 19.27 -0.78
CA ASP A 49 6.29 20.73 -0.71
C ASP A 49 5.71 21.40 -1.97
N ALA A 50 5.78 22.73 -1.99
CA ALA A 50 5.28 23.55 -3.10
C ALA A 50 5.92 23.22 -4.47
N GLY A 51 7.13 22.64 -4.49
CA GLY A 51 7.83 22.24 -5.71
C GLY A 51 7.26 21.01 -6.41
N ASP A 52 6.30 20.31 -5.79
CA ASP A 52 5.58 19.21 -6.43
C ASP A 52 4.53 19.70 -7.45
N SER A 53 4.24 21.00 -7.48
CA SER A 53 3.31 21.67 -8.41
C SER A 53 4.04 22.69 -9.28
N LEU A 54 4.18 22.42 -10.58
CA LEU A 54 5.06 23.18 -11.48
C LEU A 54 4.53 24.57 -11.88
N ASP A 55 3.21 24.77 -11.84
CA ASP A 55 2.56 26.05 -12.25
C ASP A 55 2.01 26.83 -11.06
N ARG A 56 2.51 26.54 -9.86
CA ARG A 56 2.06 27.24 -8.66
C ARG A 56 2.52 28.70 -8.67
N ASP A 57 1.62 29.60 -8.31
CA ASP A 57 1.96 30.98 -7.97
C ASP A 57 2.88 31.01 -6.74
N SER A 58 4.11 31.50 -6.89
CA SER A 58 5.10 31.54 -5.81
C SER A 58 4.65 32.39 -4.63
N GLU A 59 3.84 33.42 -4.88
CA GLU A 59 3.37 34.38 -3.87
C GLU A 59 2.15 33.89 -3.10
N ALA A 60 1.42 32.90 -3.63
CA ALA A 60 0.26 32.32 -2.96
C ALA A 60 0.69 31.52 -1.71
N HIS A 61 -0.23 31.30 -0.77
CA HIS A 61 -0.03 30.35 0.32
C HIS A 61 -0.03 28.91 -0.22
N PHE A 62 0.87 28.05 0.25
CA PHE A 62 0.89 26.64 -0.15
C PHE A 62 -0.18 25.84 0.61
N ASP A 63 -1.11 25.23 -0.11
CA ASP A 63 -2.09 24.29 0.42
C ASP A 63 -1.86 22.94 -0.25
N ALA A 64 -1.31 21.98 0.48
CA ALA A 64 -0.94 20.68 -0.07
C ALA A 64 -2.10 19.96 -0.77
N SER A 65 -3.34 20.12 -0.30
CA SER A 65 -4.52 19.47 -0.88
C SER A 65 -4.94 20.18 -2.17
N GLU A 66 -5.14 21.50 -2.11
CA GLU A 66 -5.63 22.25 -3.26
C GLU A 66 -4.57 22.43 -4.36
N ASP A 67 -3.30 22.59 -4.00
CA ASP A 67 -2.18 22.58 -4.96
C ASP A 67 -2.08 21.22 -5.65
N SER A 68 -2.17 20.10 -4.91
CA SER A 68 -2.21 18.75 -5.48
C SER A 68 -3.38 18.58 -6.45
N ARG A 69 -4.59 19.02 -6.07
CA ARG A 69 -5.79 18.94 -6.92
C ARG A 69 -5.60 19.70 -8.24
N ARG A 70 -5.10 20.93 -8.16
CA ARG A 70 -4.85 21.76 -9.35
C ARG A 70 -3.77 21.14 -10.23
N ALA A 71 -2.64 20.74 -9.64
CA ALA A 71 -1.51 20.17 -10.37
C ALA A 71 -1.88 18.85 -11.07
N PHE A 72 -2.65 17.98 -10.41
CA PHE A 72 -3.15 16.76 -11.04
C PHE A 72 -4.09 17.07 -12.20
N ALA A 73 -5.10 17.92 -11.96
CA ALA A 73 -6.12 18.25 -12.96
C ALA A 73 -5.54 18.95 -14.22
N SER A 74 -4.47 19.74 -14.06
CA SER A 74 -3.80 20.41 -15.18
C SER A 74 -2.64 19.61 -15.79
N GLY A 75 -2.26 18.46 -15.22
CA GLY A 75 -1.10 17.68 -15.66
C GLY A 75 0.24 18.35 -15.36
N ARG A 76 0.32 19.16 -14.30
CA ARG A 76 1.47 19.99 -13.91
C ARG A 76 2.08 19.58 -12.58
N GLN A 77 1.95 18.31 -12.21
CA GLN A 77 2.73 17.71 -11.13
C GLN A 77 4.20 17.58 -11.54
N SER A 78 5.09 17.47 -10.57
CA SER A 78 6.49 17.16 -10.85
C SER A 78 6.64 15.84 -11.62
N PRO A 79 7.61 15.72 -12.55
CA PRO A 79 7.68 14.57 -13.46
C PRO A 79 7.87 13.21 -12.75
N ASP A 80 8.53 13.20 -11.60
CA ASP A 80 8.74 12.01 -10.78
C ASP A 80 7.41 11.50 -10.19
N ILE A 81 6.51 12.38 -9.74
CA ILE A 81 5.16 12.01 -9.30
C ILE A 81 4.36 11.44 -10.46
N ALA A 82 4.35 12.13 -11.60
CA ALA A 82 3.60 11.70 -12.78
C ALA A 82 4.06 10.32 -13.27
N ALA A 83 5.37 10.07 -13.30
CA ALA A 83 5.93 8.77 -13.69
C ALA A 83 5.48 7.63 -12.76
N GLU A 84 5.44 7.84 -11.45
CA GLU A 84 4.96 6.82 -10.51
C GLU A 84 3.44 6.56 -10.64
N GLN A 85 2.65 7.60 -10.92
CA GLN A 85 1.23 7.43 -11.24
C GLN A 85 1.02 6.64 -12.54
N ASP A 86 1.86 6.84 -13.55
CA ASP A 86 1.81 6.05 -14.80
C ASP A 86 2.13 4.58 -14.56
N LYS A 87 3.11 4.27 -13.70
CA LYS A 87 3.39 2.89 -13.29
C LYS A 87 2.20 2.26 -12.57
N LEU A 88 1.50 3.00 -11.70
CA LEU A 88 0.28 2.53 -11.05
C LEU A 88 -0.86 2.26 -12.04
N ARG A 89 -1.04 3.14 -13.03
CA ARG A 89 -2.02 2.93 -14.12
C ARG A 89 -1.68 1.67 -14.93
N TRP A 90 -0.40 1.47 -15.23
CA TRP A 90 0.12 0.33 -16.00
C TRP A 90 -0.01 -1.02 -15.26
N ALA A 91 0.13 -1.03 -13.93
CA ALA A 91 0.19 -2.24 -13.14
C ALA A 91 -1.18 -2.91 -12.92
N ASP A 92 -1.21 -4.23 -13.00
CA ASP A 92 -2.34 -5.06 -12.53
C ASP A 92 -2.20 -5.37 -11.02
N ALA A 93 -0.96 -5.39 -10.52
CA ALA A 93 -0.67 -5.61 -9.12
C ALA A 93 0.44 -4.68 -8.58
N LEU A 94 0.25 -4.19 -7.36
CA LEU A 94 1.22 -3.41 -6.59
C LEU A 94 1.82 -4.28 -5.47
N ILE A 95 3.15 -4.33 -5.39
CA ILE A 95 3.87 -4.91 -4.24
C ILE A 95 4.63 -3.79 -3.54
N LEU A 96 4.34 -3.56 -2.26
CA LEU A 96 5.12 -2.67 -1.41
C LEU A 96 6.06 -3.51 -0.55
N GLN A 97 7.37 -3.38 -0.77
CA GLN A 97 8.38 -4.15 -0.05
C GLN A 97 9.23 -3.26 0.86
N PHE A 98 9.23 -3.55 2.16
CA PHE A 98 9.96 -2.75 3.13
C PHE A 98 10.27 -3.48 4.45
N PRO A 99 11.31 -3.06 5.19
CA PRO A 99 11.47 -3.41 6.59
C PRO A 99 10.47 -2.62 7.46
N LEU A 100 9.84 -3.28 8.43
CA LEU A 100 9.00 -2.62 9.42
C LEU A 100 9.89 -1.78 10.36
N TRP A 101 9.90 -0.48 10.14
CA TRP A 101 10.66 0.47 10.94
C TRP A 101 9.70 1.28 11.80
N TRP A 102 9.93 1.25 13.12
CA TRP A 102 9.05 1.91 14.09
C TRP A 102 7.57 1.57 13.87
N PHE A 103 7.29 0.28 13.64
CA PHE A 103 5.93 -0.25 13.43
C PHE A 103 5.19 0.34 12.23
N SER A 104 5.93 0.87 11.24
CA SER A 104 5.36 1.40 10.00
C SER A 104 6.32 1.24 8.82
N MET A 105 5.97 1.84 7.68
CA MET A 105 6.84 1.96 6.51
C MET A 105 8.07 2.83 6.81
N PRO A 106 9.19 2.62 6.12
CA PRO A 106 10.27 3.60 6.04
C PRO A 106 9.74 4.95 5.54
N ALA A 107 10.28 6.05 6.07
CA ALA A 107 9.84 7.41 5.73
C ALA A 107 9.86 7.70 4.22
N ILE A 108 10.83 7.15 3.48
CA ILE A 108 10.91 7.33 2.02
C ILE A 108 9.73 6.70 1.28
N LEU A 109 9.23 5.56 1.77
CA LEU A 109 8.05 4.89 1.21
C LEU A 109 6.77 5.62 1.61
N LYS A 110 6.67 6.10 2.85
CA LYS A 110 5.56 6.96 3.26
C LYS A 110 5.51 8.24 2.42
N GLY A 111 6.67 8.84 2.14
CA GLY A 111 6.79 10.00 1.25
C GLY A 111 6.42 9.69 -0.21
N TRP A 112 6.68 8.47 -0.69
CA TRP A 112 6.17 8.02 -1.99
C TRP A 112 4.65 7.99 -2.01
N VAL A 113 4.02 7.41 -0.98
CA VAL A 113 2.55 7.45 -0.86
C VAL A 113 2.06 8.89 -0.84
N ASP A 114 2.62 9.72 0.04
CA ASP A 114 2.21 11.11 0.27
C ASP A 114 2.23 11.97 -1.01
N ARG A 115 3.27 11.82 -1.83
CA ARG A 115 3.40 12.61 -3.07
C ARG A 115 2.66 12.01 -4.26
N VAL A 116 2.62 10.68 -4.38
CA VAL A 116 2.01 10.00 -5.54
C VAL A 116 0.49 9.94 -5.44
N TYR A 117 -0.06 9.83 -4.21
CA TYR A 117 -1.49 9.73 -3.95
C TYR A 117 -2.15 11.11 -3.96
N ALA A 118 -2.12 11.74 -5.14
CA ALA A 118 -2.62 13.09 -5.35
C ALA A 118 -4.15 13.20 -5.19
N TYR A 119 -4.61 14.42 -4.87
CA TYR A 119 -6.02 14.76 -4.93
C TYR A 119 -6.50 14.66 -6.39
N GLY A 120 -7.59 13.92 -6.60
CA GLY A 120 -8.17 13.63 -7.91
C GLY A 120 -7.60 12.36 -8.54
N PHE A 121 -6.55 11.78 -7.94
CA PHE A 121 -5.99 10.50 -8.32
C PHE A 121 -6.37 9.41 -7.31
N ALA A 122 -5.86 9.48 -6.07
CA ALA A 122 -6.05 8.43 -5.06
C ALA A 122 -7.06 8.80 -3.97
N TYR A 123 -7.35 10.10 -3.79
CA TYR A 123 -8.40 10.60 -2.90
C TYR A 123 -9.04 11.87 -3.50
N GLY A 124 -10.13 12.35 -2.91
CA GLY A 124 -10.85 13.52 -3.44
C GLY A 124 -11.53 13.24 -4.79
N VAL A 125 -11.86 11.97 -5.05
CA VAL A 125 -12.59 11.49 -6.23
C VAL A 125 -14.01 11.13 -5.83
N GLY A 126 -14.96 11.27 -6.75
CA GLY A 126 -16.36 10.94 -6.53
C GLY A 126 -17.17 12.04 -5.85
N GLU A 127 -18.49 11.86 -5.82
CA GLU A 127 -19.42 12.79 -5.21
C GLU A 127 -19.56 12.58 -3.69
N HIS A 128 -20.09 13.60 -3.02
CA HIS A 128 -20.51 13.54 -1.62
C HIS A 128 -22.00 13.85 -1.55
N SER A 129 -22.79 12.91 -1.04
CA SER A 129 -24.24 12.93 -0.95
C SER A 129 -24.70 12.13 0.28
N ASP A 130 -26.01 12.11 0.54
CA ASP A 130 -26.59 11.36 1.67
C ASP A 130 -26.41 9.83 1.52
N ALA A 131 -26.08 9.34 0.32
CA ALA A 131 -25.92 7.92 0.03
C ALA A 131 -24.48 7.52 -0.38
N ARG A 132 -23.57 8.49 -0.56
CA ARG A 132 -22.21 8.26 -1.05
C ARG A 132 -21.25 9.30 -0.52
N TRP A 133 -20.07 8.90 -0.06
CA TRP A 133 -19.10 9.86 0.51
C TRP A 133 -17.70 9.69 -0.10
N GLY A 134 -17.57 10.08 -1.36
CA GLY A 134 -16.39 9.88 -2.18
C GLY A 134 -16.23 8.44 -2.67
N ASP A 135 -15.45 8.28 -3.73
CA ASP A 135 -15.10 6.99 -4.33
C ASP A 135 -13.85 6.45 -3.62
N ARG A 136 -14.06 5.72 -2.52
CA ARG A 136 -12.99 5.18 -1.68
C ARG A 136 -13.41 3.94 -0.90
N TYR A 137 -12.42 3.24 -0.33
CA TYR A 137 -12.56 2.00 0.45
C TYR A 137 -13.31 0.91 -0.32
N GLY A 138 -12.62 0.32 -1.30
CA GLY A 138 -13.17 -0.68 -2.23
C GLY A 138 -13.78 -0.09 -3.50
N GLU A 139 -13.62 1.22 -3.69
CA GLU A 139 -13.90 2.02 -4.87
C GLU A 139 -12.71 2.97 -5.11
N GLY A 140 -12.66 3.65 -6.27
CA GLY A 140 -11.60 4.60 -6.60
C GLY A 140 -10.76 4.20 -7.82
N SER A 141 -9.64 4.89 -8.03
CA SER A 141 -8.82 4.75 -9.24
C SER A 141 -8.04 3.43 -9.36
N MET A 142 -7.97 2.66 -8.27
CA MET A 142 -7.24 1.39 -8.21
C MET A 142 -8.14 0.15 -8.30
N VAL A 143 -9.45 0.33 -8.53
CA VAL A 143 -10.39 -0.78 -8.71
C VAL A 143 -9.92 -1.74 -9.80
N GLY A 144 -10.02 -3.04 -9.51
CA GLY A 144 -9.59 -4.12 -10.41
C GLY A 144 -8.10 -4.44 -10.34
N LYS A 145 -7.32 -3.71 -9.53
CA LYS A 145 -5.91 -3.98 -9.27
C LYS A 145 -5.75 -4.66 -7.91
N ARG A 146 -4.71 -5.48 -7.78
CA ARG A 146 -4.36 -6.16 -6.51
C ARG A 146 -3.21 -5.46 -5.81
N ALA A 147 -3.13 -5.53 -4.48
CA ALA A 147 -1.98 -5.04 -3.74
C ALA A 147 -1.52 -6.00 -2.64
N MET A 148 -0.21 -6.14 -2.44
CA MET A 148 0.37 -7.00 -1.39
C MET A 148 1.53 -6.29 -0.69
N LEU A 149 1.62 -6.46 0.63
CA LEU A 149 2.79 -6.04 1.39
C LEU A 149 3.79 -7.19 1.51
N MET A 150 5.08 -6.88 1.35
CA MET A 150 6.20 -7.77 1.70
C MET A 150 7.00 -7.10 2.82
N VAL A 151 6.85 -7.60 4.05
CA VAL A 151 7.34 -6.93 5.25
C VAL A 151 8.33 -7.80 6.01
N THR A 152 9.49 -7.24 6.32
CA THR A 152 10.49 -7.90 7.16
C THR A 152 10.54 -7.24 8.55
N THR A 153 10.49 -8.01 9.63
CA THR A 153 10.52 -7.50 11.01
C THR A 153 11.68 -8.09 11.81
N GLY A 154 12.27 -7.29 12.71
CA GLY A 154 13.25 -7.79 13.67
C GLY A 154 12.64 -8.67 14.78
N GLY A 155 11.39 -8.37 15.18
CA GLY A 155 10.67 -9.08 16.24
C GLY A 155 10.36 -10.54 15.89
N TRP A 156 9.96 -11.31 16.90
CA TRP A 156 9.49 -12.67 16.72
C TRP A 156 8.01 -12.65 16.35
N ASP A 157 7.57 -13.67 15.62
CA ASP A 157 6.16 -13.85 15.27
C ASP A 157 5.24 -13.76 16.51
N SER A 158 5.60 -14.45 17.60
CA SER A 158 4.84 -14.42 18.86
C SER A 158 4.71 -13.03 19.49
N HIS A 159 5.64 -12.11 19.23
CA HIS A 159 5.57 -10.74 19.74
C HIS A 159 4.44 -9.95 19.09
N TYR A 160 4.00 -10.36 17.90
CA TYR A 160 2.92 -9.76 17.13
C TYR A 160 1.64 -10.62 17.13
N SER A 161 1.54 -11.58 18.04
CA SER A 161 0.33 -12.38 18.23
C SER A 161 -0.79 -11.54 18.88
N PRO A 162 -2.05 -12.03 18.94
CA PRO A 162 -3.16 -11.35 19.61
C PRO A 162 -2.92 -10.90 21.06
N ARG A 163 -1.93 -11.49 21.74
CA ARG A 163 -1.53 -11.14 23.11
C ARG A 163 -0.05 -10.75 23.20
N GLY A 164 0.60 -10.55 22.07
CA GLY A 164 2.00 -10.14 21.97
C GLY A 164 2.14 -8.67 22.32
N ILE A 165 3.27 -8.31 22.94
CA ILE A 165 3.50 -6.94 23.44
C ILE A 165 3.57 -5.88 22.34
N ASN A 166 3.89 -6.27 21.10
CA ASN A 166 3.93 -5.35 19.96
C ASN A 166 2.53 -5.07 19.38
N GLY A 167 1.52 -5.85 19.79
CA GLY A 167 0.18 -5.85 19.18
C GLY A 167 0.09 -6.75 17.94
N PRO A 168 -1.14 -7.16 17.54
CA PRO A 168 -1.37 -8.01 16.37
C PRO A 168 -0.76 -7.41 15.10
N ILE A 169 -0.06 -8.22 14.29
CA ILE A 169 0.58 -7.68 13.08
C ILE A 169 -0.45 -7.11 12.09
N GLU A 170 -1.63 -7.69 12.03
CA GLU A 170 -2.75 -7.24 11.20
C GLU A 170 -3.23 -5.84 11.62
N ASP A 171 -3.28 -5.57 12.93
CA ASP A 171 -3.67 -4.27 13.47
C ASP A 171 -2.61 -3.21 13.18
N LEU A 172 -1.34 -3.57 13.30
CA LEU A 172 -0.22 -2.67 12.95
C LEU A 172 -0.19 -2.35 11.45
N LEU A 173 -0.59 -3.29 10.60
CA LEU A 173 -0.65 -3.10 9.16
C LEU A 173 -1.99 -2.53 8.68
N PHE A 174 -3.00 -2.43 9.53
CA PHE A 174 -4.32 -1.90 9.16
C PHE A 174 -4.27 -0.50 8.54
N PRO A 175 -3.49 0.48 9.07
CA PRO A 175 -3.36 1.80 8.44
C PRO A 175 -2.82 1.74 7.00
N ILE A 176 -2.06 0.69 6.67
CA ILE A 176 -1.51 0.49 5.33
C ILE A 176 -2.48 -0.29 4.46
N HIS A 177 -2.88 -1.49 4.88
CA HIS A 177 -3.80 -2.32 4.10
C HIS A 177 -5.14 -1.60 3.87
N HIS A 178 -5.76 -1.07 4.92
CA HIS A 178 -7.06 -0.42 4.81
C HIS A 178 -6.92 1.04 4.34
N GLY A 179 -6.06 1.82 5.02
CA GLY A 179 -5.97 3.27 4.81
C GLY A 179 -5.20 3.70 3.56
N ILE A 180 -4.24 2.89 3.08
CA ILE A 180 -3.43 3.21 1.90
C ILE A 180 -3.81 2.34 0.70
N LEU A 181 -4.09 1.05 0.87
CA LEU A 181 -4.35 0.17 -0.28
C LEU A 181 -5.85 0.04 -0.59
N HIS A 182 -6.67 -0.34 0.38
CA HIS A 182 -8.13 -0.47 0.17
C HIS A 182 -8.79 0.87 -0.14
N TYR A 183 -8.29 1.96 0.47
CA TYR A 183 -8.81 3.32 0.29
C TYR A 183 -8.96 3.73 -1.18
N PRO A 184 -7.93 3.69 -2.04
CA PRO A 184 -8.08 4.02 -3.46
C PRO A 184 -8.67 2.88 -4.31
N GLY A 185 -9.00 1.73 -3.70
CA GLY A 185 -9.78 0.66 -4.33
C GLY A 185 -9.03 -0.63 -4.68
N PHE A 186 -7.82 -0.87 -4.15
CA PHE A 186 -7.13 -2.14 -4.40
C PHE A 186 -7.85 -3.33 -3.75
N ASP A 187 -7.82 -4.48 -4.42
CA ASP A 187 -8.03 -5.78 -3.79
C ASP A 187 -6.77 -6.14 -2.97
N VAL A 188 -6.85 -5.95 -1.66
CA VAL A 188 -5.69 -6.10 -0.77
C VAL A 188 -5.48 -7.56 -0.38
N LEU A 189 -4.32 -8.12 -0.71
CA LEU A 189 -3.94 -9.49 -0.37
C LEU A 189 -3.32 -9.56 1.03
N PRO A 190 -3.41 -10.70 1.73
CA PRO A 190 -2.66 -10.94 2.97
C PRO A 190 -1.17 -10.63 2.79
N PRO A 191 -0.46 -10.14 3.82
CA PRO A 191 0.94 -9.76 3.67
C PRO A 191 1.84 -11.00 3.55
N PHE A 192 3.03 -10.85 2.97
CA PHE A 192 4.13 -11.79 3.16
C PHE A 192 5.05 -11.27 4.26
N LEU A 193 5.15 -12.01 5.36
CA LEU A 193 5.86 -11.59 6.56
C LEU A 193 7.12 -12.42 6.78
N VAL A 194 8.23 -11.74 7.09
CA VAL A 194 9.48 -12.37 7.50
C VAL A 194 9.86 -11.87 8.88
N HIS A 195 9.67 -12.71 9.89
CA HIS A 195 10.05 -12.41 11.28
C HIS A 195 11.49 -12.83 11.60
N ARG A 196 12.04 -12.29 12.70
CA ARG A 196 13.40 -12.60 13.22
C ARG A 196 14.51 -12.45 12.17
N THR A 197 14.45 -11.37 11.40
CA THR A 197 15.31 -11.17 10.21
C THR A 197 16.81 -11.18 10.50
N SER A 198 17.23 -10.78 11.70
CA SER A 198 18.64 -10.82 12.15
C SER A 198 19.21 -12.23 12.32
N ARG A 199 18.36 -13.27 12.23
CA ARG A 199 18.74 -14.69 12.36
C ARG A 199 18.49 -15.49 11.08
N VAL A 200 18.22 -14.84 9.95
CA VAL A 200 18.06 -15.52 8.68
C VAL A 200 19.43 -15.97 8.17
N ASP A 201 19.66 -17.28 8.25
CA ASP A 201 20.80 -17.94 7.62
C ASP A 201 20.44 -18.44 6.21
N ARG A 202 21.37 -19.16 5.57
CA ARG A 202 21.17 -19.69 4.22
C ARG A 202 19.99 -20.67 4.14
N ALA A 203 19.86 -21.57 5.12
CA ALA A 203 18.81 -22.57 5.12
C ALA A 203 17.43 -21.92 5.27
N ARG A 204 17.29 -20.96 6.19
CA ARG A 204 16.04 -20.19 6.33
C ARG A 204 15.77 -19.34 5.10
N PHE A 205 16.79 -18.73 4.50
CA PHE A 205 16.61 -17.96 3.26
C PHE A 205 16.11 -18.82 2.10
N ASP A 206 16.61 -20.06 1.97
CA ASP A 206 16.11 -21.00 0.97
C ASP A 206 14.62 -21.31 1.17
N THR A 207 14.19 -21.56 2.42
CA THR A 207 12.77 -21.72 2.75
C THR A 207 11.96 -20.46 2.45
N LEU A 208 12.47 -19.27 2.78
CA LEU A 208 11.79 -18.00 2.50
C LEU A 208 11.57 -17.79 1.00
N ARG A 209 12.49 -18.22 0.14
CA ARG A 209 12.30 -18.18 -1.31
C ARG A 209 11.18 -19.10 -1.76
N ASP A 210 11.08 -20.30 -1.20
CA ASP A 210 9.98 -21.22 -1.54
C ASP A 210 8.62 -20.67 -1.07
N GLU A 211 8.56 -20.12 0.15
CA GLU A 211 7.38 -19.46 0.71
C GLU A 211 6.96 -18.26 -0.15
N LEU A 212 7.90 -17.35 -0.45
CA LEU A 212 7.65 -16.17 -1.30
C LEU A 212 7.27 -16.57 -2.72
N GLY A 213 7.93 -17.58 -3.30
CA GLY A 213 7.65 -18.08 -4.63
C GLY A 213 6.19 -18.50 -4.78
N LYS A 214 5.66 -19.27 -3.81
CA LYS A 214 4.24 -19.65 -3.78
C LYS A 214 3.33 -18.43 -3.73
N ARG A 215 3.64 -17.45 -2.87
CA ARG A 215 2.85 -16.21 -2.76
C ARG A 215 2.79 -15.42 -4.06
N LEU A 216 3.89 -15.37 -4.81
CA LEU A 216 3.96 -14.72 -6.11
C LEU A 216 3.22 -15.51 -7.19
N ASP A 217 3.33 -16.84 -7.20
CA ASP A 217 2.60 -17.70 -8.14
C ASP A 217 1.06 -17.63 -7.91
N ASP A 218 0.64 -17.40 -6.66
CA ASP A 218 -0.76 -17.30 -6.25
C ASP A 218 -1.30 -15.86 -6.23
N LEU A 219 -0.55 -14.85 -6.71
CA LEU A 219 -0.92 -13.43 -6.57
C LEU A 219 -2.33 -13.12 -7.12
N TRP A 220 -2.74 -13.79 -8.21
CA TRP A 220 -4.06 -13.61 -8.86
C TRP A 220 -5.12 -14.61 -8.40
N ARG A 221 -4.73 -15.63 -7.63
CA ARG A 221 -5.64 -16.68 -7.11
C ARG A 221 -6.00 -16.48 -5.65
N THR A 222 -5.11 -15.86 -4.89
CA THR A 222 -5.28 -15.61 -3.45
C THR A 222 -6.51 -14.76 -3.23
N GLN A 223 -7.38 -15.17 -2.28
CA GLN A 223 -8.52 -14.38 -1.86
C GLN A 223 -8.01 -13.08 -1.19
N PRO A 224 -8.48 -11.90 -1.61
CA PRO A 224 -8.19 -10.66 -0.89
C PRO A 224 -8.76 -10.69 0.54
N ILE A 225 -8.20 -9.86 1.42
CA ILE A 225 -8.80 -9.54 2.71
C ILE A 225 -10.17 -8.92 2.43
N ALA A 226 -11.22 -9.47 3.04
CA ALA A 226 -12.59 -9.06 2.80
C ALA A 226 -12.94 -7.77 3.56
N TYR A 227 -12.27 -6.66 3.23
CA TYR A 227 -12.62 -5.37 3.80
C TYR A 227 -14.00 -4.91 3.32
N ARG A 228 -14.81 -4.42 4.26
CA ARG A 228 -16.12 -3.84 3.95
C ARG A 228 -15.96 -2.61 3.05
N LYS A 229 -16.90 -2.42 2.13
CA LYS A 229 -16.92 -1.22 1.28
C LYS A 229 -17.66 -0.08 1.97
N GLN A 230 -17.12 1.14 1.89
CA GLN A 230 -17.73 2.29 2.56
C GLN A 230 -19.16 2.55 2.05
N ASN A 231 -19.34 2.66 0.73
CA ASN A 231 -20.66 2.94 0.15
C ASN A 231 -21.44 1.65 -0.17
N GLY A 232 -21.08 0.53 0.45
CA GLY A 232 -21.69 -0.79 0.23
C GLY A 232 -22.95 -1.07 1.06
N GLY A 233 -23.37 -0.14 1.92
CA GLY A 233 -24.56 -0.27 2.79
C GLY A 233 -24.27 -0.66 4.24
N ASP A 234 -23.02 -1.00 4.57
CA ASP A 234 -22.58 -1.40 5.90
C ASP A 234 -22.36 -0.23 6.87
N TYR A 235 -22.16 0.98 6.33
CA TYR A 235 -21.87 2.19 7.10
C TYR A 235 -23.00 3.22 6.95
N ASP A 236 -23.30 3.93 8.04
CA ASP A 236 -24.15 5.11 8.00
C ASP A 236 -23.43 6.26 7.30
N ILE A 237 -24.10 6.96 6.38
CA ILE A 237 -23.55 8.13 5.68
C ILE A 237 -24.33 9.37 6.14
N PRO A 238 -23.67 10.48 6.54
CA PRO A 238 -22.23 10.79 6.41
C PRO A 238 -21.38 10.47 7.66
N ALA A 239 -21.94 9.83 8.70
CA ALA A 239 -21.21 9.56 9.94
C ALA A 239 -20.03 8.59 9.76
N LEU A 240 -20.11 7.72 8.75
CA LEU A 240 -19.15 6.68 8.42
C LEU A 240 -18.87 5.72 9.58
N THR A 241 -19.90 5.47 10.39
CA THR A 241 -19.91 4.49 11.47
C THR A 241 -20.54 3.19 10.98
N LEU A 242 -19.97 2.05 11.37
CA LEU A 242 -20.53 0.75 11.03
C LEU A 242 -21.93 0.62 11.67
N ARG A 243 -22.91 0.20 10.87
CA ARG A 243 -24.30 0.05 11.31
C ARG A 243 -24.40 -1.00 12.42
N ALA A 244 -25.28 -0.78 13.39
CA ALA A 244 -25.36 -1.61 14.61
C ALA A 244 -25.68 -3.09 14.34
N GLU A 245 -26.41 -3.38 13.26
CA GLU A 245 -26.75 -4.72 12.78
C GLU A 245 -25.60 -5.42 12.05
N VAL A 246 -24.56 -4.68 11.64
CA VAL A 246 -23.39 -5.23 10.96
C VAL A 246 -22.30 -5.52 11.98
N ALA A 247 -21.88 -6.79 12.07
CA ALA A 247 -20.89 -7.27 13.04
C ALA A 247 -21.21 -6.88 14.51
N PRO A 248 -22.40 -7.23 15.03
CA PRO A 248 -22.86 -6.77 16.34
C PRO A 248 -21.90 -7.17 17.45
N GLY A 249 -21.54 -6.20 18.29
CA GLY A 249 -20.60 -6.37 19.41
C GLY A 249 -19.13 -6.36 19.04
N GLN A 250 -18.79 -6.26 17.74
CA GLN A 250 -17.41 -6.06 17.31
C GLN A 250 -17.06 -4.57 17.25
N VAL A 251 -15.84 -4.23 17.65
CA VAL A 251 -15.30 -2.86 17.64
C VAL A 251 -13.84 -2.89 17.19
N GLY A 252 -13.29 -1.72 16.85
CA GLY A 252 -11.91 -1.60 16.39
C GLY A 252 -11.70 -2.17 14.97
N PHE A 253 -10.44 -2.45 14.62
CA PHE A 253 -10.07 -2.80 13.24
C PHE A 253 -10.75 -4.05 12.69
N ALA A 254 -10.97 -5.05 13.54
CA ALA A 254 -11.60 -6.32 13.15
C ALA A 254 -13.05 -6.15 12.65
N ALA A 255 -13.76 -5.12 13.09
CA ALA A 255 -15.14 -4.87 12.66
C ALA A 255 -15.25 -4.53 11.16
N HIS A 256 -14.16 -4.05 10.56
CA HIS A 256 -14.10 -3.64 9.16
C HIS A 256 -13.76 -4.77 8.18
N VAL A 257 -13.62 -6.00 8.67
CA VAL A 257 -13.39 -7.20 7.87
C VAL A 257 -14.63 -8.08 7.94
N GLU A 258 -15.15 -8.50 6.79
CA GLU A 258 -16.20 -9.50 6.71
C GLU A 258 -15.66 -10.84 7.21
N GLN A 259 -16.35 -11.44 8.18
CA GLN A 259 -16.03 -12.80 8.59
C GLN A 259 -16.67 -13.78 7.60
N PRO A 260 -15.94 -14.84 7.20
CA PRO A 260 -16.49 -15.89 6.34
C PRO A 260 -17.65 -16.66 6.99
#